data_AF-A0A7S3FXY6-F1
#
_entry.id   AF-A0A7S3FXY6-F1
#
_cell.length_a   1.000
_cell.length_b   1.000
_cell.length_c   1.000
_cell.angle_alpha   90.00
_cell.angle_beta   90.00
_cell.angle_gamma   90.00
#
_symmetry.space_group_name_H-M   'P 1'
#
loop_
_entity.id
_entity.type
_entity.pdbx_description
1 polymer ?
#
loop_
_entity_poly.entity_id
_entity_poly.type
_entity_poly.pdbx_seq_one_letter_code
_entity_poly.pdbx_strand_id
1 'polypeptide(L)'
;MIHELLTIKDNKVDLKHLPHLSEEMKEVVLSCEEDTFYRSIMFSNFGDVADSIHKLVQGFLESKKSHAQFNTIEDMQRVIENFPEFKKGERNTTKHFNILEELRKLVDSRNLYDVSELEQEIVCGPDAITKHYKAVESLIGQPEVNKLEALRIVLLFALRYEGDSKTVNLKNQ
;
A
#
# COMPACT_ATOMS: atom_id res chain seq x y z
N MET A 1 2.96 -3.71 5.06
CA MET A 1 2.16 -2.76 4.25
C MET A 1 0.93 -2.20 4.97
N ILE A 2 -0.14 -2.97 5.28
CA ILE A 2 -1.34 -2.41 5.95
C ILE A 2 -0.97 -1.71 7.26
N HIS A 3 -0.25 -2.39 8.15
CA HIS A 3 0.17 -1.80 9.43
C HIS A 3 1.09 -0.59 9.27
N GLU A 4 1.90 -0.55 8.22
CA GLU A 4 2.84 0.55 7.96
C GLU A 4 2.14 1.80 7.43
N LEU A 5 1.20 1.64 6.50
CA LEU A 5 0.58 2.76 5.79
C LEU A 5 -0.74 3.22 6.43
N LEU A 6 -1.52 2.29 6.99
CA LEU A 6 -2.85 2.56 7.56
C LEU A 6 -2.91 2.38 9.08
N THR A 7 -1.87 1.80 9.68
CA THR A 7 -1.83 1.41 11.10
C THR A 7 -2.90 0.38 11.46
N ILE A 8 -2.47 -0.75 12.02
CA ILE A 8 -3.39 -1.72 12.64
C ILE A 8 -3.35 -1.50 14.15
N LYS A 9 -4.51 -1.18 14.75
CA LYS A 9 -4.68 -1.00 16.19
C LYS A 9 -5.80 -1.91 16.67
N ASP A 10 -5.50 -2.79 17.61
CA ASP A 10 -6.46 -3.76 18.18
C ASP A 10 -7.17 -4.60 17.08
N ASN A 11 -6.42 -5.04 16.07
CA ASN A 11 -6.92 -5.74 14.87
C ASN A 11 -7.89 -4.92 14.01
N LYS A 12 -7.87 -3.59 14.15
CA LYS A 12 -8.71 -2.68 13.37
C LYS A 12 -7.88 -1.71 12.56
N VAL A 13 -8.44 -1.30 11.43
CA VAL A 13 -7.92 -0.25 10.56
C VAL A 13 -8.94 0.87 10.48
N ASP A 14 -8.48 2.10 10.67
CA ASP A 14 -9.31 3.29 10.58
C ASP A 14 -9.28 3.85 9.15
N LEU A 15 -10.46 4.00 8.55
CA LEU A 15 -10.70 4.53 7.22
C LEU A 15 -11.62 5.76 7.24
N LYS A 16 -11.81 6.40 8.42
CA LYS A 16 -12.72 7.55 8.61
C LYS A 16 -12.43 8.74 7.70
N HIS A 17 -11.19 8.88 7.22
CA HIS A 17 -10.78 9.94 6.29
C HIS A 17 -11.33 9.76 4.87
N LEU A 18 -11.89 8.59 4.54
CA LEU A 18 -12.54 8.34 3.25
C LEU A 18 -14.02 8.75 3.29
N PRO A 19 -14.43 9.82 2.58
CA PRO A 19 -15.77 10.39 2.71
C PRO A 19 -16.86 9.56 2.01
N HIS A 20 -16.49 8.66 1.11
CA HIS A 20 -17.43 7.84 0.33
C HIS A 20 -17.82 6.52 1.03
N LEU A 21 -17.20 6.22 2.18
CA LEU A 21 -17.48 4.99 2.93
C LEU A 21 -18.70 5.16 3.85
N SER A 22 -19.48 4.09 3.98
CA SER A 22 -20.55 4.01 4.98
C SER A 22 -19.97 4.00 6.40
N GLU A 23 -20.73 4.46 7.40
CA GLU A 23 -20.28 4.47 8.82
C GLU A 23 -19.76 3.10 9.28
N GLU A 24 -20.36 2.01 8.79
CA GLU A 24 -19.95 0.63 9.11
C GLU A 24 -18.62 0.19 8.49
N MET A 25 -18.13 0.92 7.48
CA MET A 25 -16.88 0.66 6.76
C MET A 25 -15.77 1.65 7.11
N LYS A 26 -16.05 2.62 7.98
CA LYS A 26 -15.05 3.58 8.47
C LYS A 26 -14.06 2.95 9.45
N GLU A 27 -14.43 1.83 10.08
CA GLU A 27 -13.54 1.07 10.95
C GLU A 27 -13.72 -0.41 10.62
N VAL A 28 -12.66 -1.04 10.11
CA VAL A 28 -12.72 -2.41 9.61
C VAL A 28 -11.87 -3.33 10.47
N VAL A 29 -12.42 -4.50 10.80
CA VAL A 29 -11.74 -5.53 11.58
C VAL A 29 -11.01 -6.49 10.63
N LEU A 30 -9.74 -6.74 10.92
CA LEU A 30 -8.88 -7.71 10.24
C LEU A 30 -8.60 -8.87 11.20
N SER A 31 -9.29 -10.00 10.99
CA SER A 31 -9.10 -11.23 11.77
C SER A 31 -8.84 -12.40 10.82
N CYS A 32 -7.70 -13.07 10.95
CA CYS A 32 -7.37 -14.24 10.14
C CYS A 32 -8.15 -15.51 10.55
N GLU A 33 -8.77 -15.51 11.73
CA GLU A 33 -9.61 -16.61 12.21
C GLU A 33 -11.01 -16.56 11.59
N GLU A 34 -11.57 -15.36 11.47
CA GLU A 34 -12.93 -15.14 10.97
C GLU A 34 -12.99 -14.85 9.46
N ASP A 35 -11.86 -14.54 8.84
CA ASP A 35 -11.76 -14.19 7.43
C ASP A 35 -10.74 -15.07 6.69
N THR A 36 -11.29 -16.06 5.98
CA THR A 36 -10.52 -17.01 5.17
C THR A 36 -9.81 -16.36 3.99
N PHE A 37 -10.39 -15.30 3.41
CA PHE A 37 -9.76 -14.55 2.34
C PHE A 37 -8.58 -13.75 2.88
N TYR A 38 -8.77 -13.02 3.99
CA TYR A 38 -7.66 -12.30 4.62
C TYR A 38 -6.52 -13.25 4.98
N ARG A 39 -6.83 -14.42 5.55
CA ARG A 39 -5.84 -15.44 5.90
C ARG A 39 -5.04 -15.93 4.69
N SER A 40 -5.64 -16.03 3.50
CA SER A 40 -4.93 -16.47 2.30
C SER A 40 -4.05 -15.38 1.69
N ILE A 41 -4.41 -14.09 1.86
CA ILE A 41 -3.69 -12.97 1.24
C ILE A 41 -2.74 -12.21 2.19
N MET A 42 -2.81 -12.43 3.52
CA MET A 42 -2.12 -11.59 4.51
C MET A 42 -0.58 -11.57 4.40
N PHE A 43 0.01 -12.59 3.77
CA PHE A 43 1.46 -12.69 3.55
C PHE A 43 1.86 -12.57 2.08
N SER A 44 0.88 -12.31 1.20
CA SER A 44 1.13 -12.15 -0.24
C SER A 44 1.70 -10.76 -0.54
N ASN A 45 2.43 -10.65 -1.65
CA ASN A 45 2.92 -9.36 -2.11
C ASN A 45 1.75 -8.50 -2.63
N PHE A 46 1.97 -7.18 -2.77
CA PHE A 46 0.92 -6.25 -3.17
C PHE A 46 0.29 -6.56 -4.54
N GLY A 47 1.07 -7.04 -5.51
CA GLY A 47 0.58 -7.45 -6.83
C GLY A 47 -0.35 -8.66 -6.74
N ASP A 48 0.07 -9.70 -6.02
CA ASP A 48 -0.73 -10.91 -5.81
C ASP A 48 -2.04 -10.62 -5.08
N VAL A 49 -2.03 -9.67 -4.13
CA VAL A 49 -3.23 -9.21 -3.43
C VAL A 49 -4.19 -8.53 -4.40
N ALA A 50 -3.68 -7.64 -5.26
CA ALA A 50 -4.49 -6.97 -6.28
C ALA A 50 -5.13 -7.97 -7.25
N ASP A 51 -4.37 -8.96 -7.71
CA ASP A 51 -4.87 -10.04 -8.56
C ASP A 51 -5.91 -10.92 -7.86
N SER A 52 -5.71 -11.19 -6.57
CA SER A 52 -6.66 -11.99 -5.77
C SER A 52 -8.00 -11.27 -5.60
N ILE A 53 -7.97 -9.94 -5.38
CA ILE A 53 -9.18 -9.10 -5.30
C ILE A 53 -9.85 -9.01 -6.68
N HIS A 54 -9.07 -8.87 -7.76
CA HIS A 54 -9.59 -8.82 -9.13
C HIS A 54 -10.36 -10.09 -9.49
N LYS A 55 -9.78 -11.28 -9.23
CA LYS A 55 -10.45 -12.58 -9.44
C LYS A 55 -11.74 -12.71 -8.65
N LEU A 56 -11.78 -12.14 -7.45
CA LEU A 56 -12.93 -12.22 -6.58
C LEU A 56 -14.08 -11.35 -7.12
N VAL A 57 -13.80 -10.10 -7.53
CA VAL A 57 -14.79 -9.24 -8.21
C VAL A 57 -15.27 -9.89 -9.51
N GLN A 58 -14.37 -10.54 -10.26
CA GLN A 58 -14.71 -11.23 -11.50
C GLN A 58 -15.68 -12.40 -11.25
N GLY A 59 -15.37 -13.27 -10.28
CA GLY A 59 -16.25 -14.38 -9.91
C GLY A 59 -17.64 -13.92 -9.48
N PHE A 60 -17.73 -12.76 -8.81
CA PHE A 60 -19.02 -12.15 -8.50
C PHE A 60 -19.81 -11.75 -9.76
N LEU A 61 -19.17 -11.04 -10.71
CA LEU A 61 -19.83 -10.62 -11.95
C LEU A 61 -20.31 -11.82 -12.79
N GLU A 62 -19.49 -12.88 -12.85
CA GLU A 62 -19.84 -14.15 -13.50
C GLU A 62 -21.07 -14.80 -12.84
N SER A 63 -21.13 -14.84 -11.51
CA SER A 63 -22.28 -15.37 -10.76
C SER A 63 -23.59 -14.62 -11.07
N LYS A 64 -23.47 -13.32 -11.39
CA LYS A 64 -24.59 -12.45 -11.74
C LYS A 64 -24.93 -12.44 -13.24
N LYS A 65 -24.20 -13.22 -14.05
CA LYS A 65 -24.27 -13.18 -15.53
C LYS A 65 -24.11 -11.76 -16.08
N SER A 66 -23.35 -10.92 -15.40
CA SER A 66 -23.04 -9.57 -15.85
C SER A 66 -21.84 -9.62 -16.78
N HIS A 67 -21.92 -8.94 -17.93
CA HIS A 67 -20.80 -8.77 -18.85
C HIS A 67 -20.00 -7.49 -18.58
N ALA A 68 -20.14 -6.89 -17.39
CA ALA A 68 -19.35 -5.73 -17.02
C ALA A 68 -17.86 -6.10 -17.05
N GLN A 69 -17.09 -5.39 -17.88
CA GLN A 69 -15.65 -5.52 -17.95
C GLN A 69 -15.00 -4.50 -17.02
N PHE A 70 -13.94 -4.90 -16.33
CA PHE A 70 -13.16 -4.02 -15.48
C PHE A 70 -11.69 -4.44 -15.55
N ASN A 71 -10.82 -3.47 -15.86
CA ASN A 71 -9.37 -3.72 -15.99
C ASN A 71 -8.57 -2.96 -14.93
N THR A 72 -9.17 -1.95 -14.30
CA THR A 72 -8.49 -1.11 -13.31
C THR A 72 -9.21 -1.12 -11.96
N ILE A 73 -8.52 -0.59 -10.94
CA ILE A 73 -9.09 -0.44 -9.59
C ILE A 73 -10.25 0.56 -9.60
N GLU A 74 -10.16 1.61 -10.41
CA GLU A 74 -11.25 2.58 -10.59
C GLU A 74 -12.49 1.93 -11.21
N ASP A 75 -12.32 0.99 -12.15
CA ASP A 75 -13.44 0.24 -12.70
C ASP A 75 -14.08 -0.67 -11.64
N MET A 76 -13.29 -1.28 -10.75
CA MET A 76 -13.83 -2.06 -9.63
C MET A 76 -14.67 -1.20 -8.68
N GLN A 77 -14.28 0.04 -8.43
CA GLN A 77 -15.07 0.98 -7.62
C GLN A 77 -16.44 1.24 -8.26
N ARG A 78 -16.49 1.44 -9.57
CA ARG A 78 -17.76 1.58 -10.32
C ARG A 78 -18.62 0.32 -10.25
N VAL A 79 -18.02 -0.86 -10.30
CA VAL A 79 -18.75 -2.13 -10.11
C VAL A 79 -19.39 -2.17 -8.72
N ILE A 80 -18.65 -1.80 -7.68
CA ILE A 80 -19.13 -1.78 -6.30
C ILE A 80 -20.27 -0.75 -6.11
N GLU A 81 -20.21 0.39 -6.80
CA GLU A 81 -21.26 1.40 -6.80
C GLU A 81 -22.51 0.99 -7.57
N ASN A 82 -22.34 0.36 -8.74
CA ASN A 82 -23.42 -0.07 -9.62
C ASN A 82 -24.16 -1.32 -9.11
N PHE A 83 -23.52 -2.13 -8.26
CA PHE A 83 -24.11 -3.34 -7.68
C PHE A 83 -24.15 -3.26 -6.14
N PRO A 84 -25.15 -2.59 -5.53
CA PRO A 84 -25.28 -2.47 -4.07
C PRO A 84 -25.41 -3.82 -3.34
N GLU A 85 -25.91 -4.83 -4.03
CA GLU A 85 -25.95 -6.22 -3.59
C GLU A 85 -24.56 -6.85 -3.41
N PHE A 86 -23.53 -6.36 -4.12
CA PHE A 86 -22.13 -6.72 -3.84
C PHE A 86 -21.72 -6.23 -2.45
N LYS A 87 -22.01 -4.96 -2.13
CA LYS A 87 -21.74 -4.39 -0.79
C LYS A 87 -22.43 -5.17 0.33
N LYS A 88 -23.65 -5.67 0.08
CA LYS A 88 -24.46 -6.41 1.07
C LYS A 88 -24.09 -7.89 1.18
N GLY A 89 -23.81 -8.57 0.06
CA GLY A 89 -23.50 -10.00 0.02
C GLY A 89 -22.05 -10.32 0.36
N GLU A 90 -21.13 -9.41 0.05
CA GLU A 90 -19.69 -9.62 0.16
C GLU A 90 -19.03 -8.50 0.98
N ARG A 91 -19.48 -8.37 2.23
CA ARG A 91 -18.93 -7.40 3.20
C ARG A 91 -17.42 -7.53 3.35
N ASN A 92 -16.90 -8.77 3.37
CA ASN A 92 -15.47 -9.05 3.50
C ASN A 92 -14.69 -8.61 2.24
N THR A 93 -15.25 -8.75 1.06
CA THR A 93 -14.59 -8.32 -0.17
C THR A 93 -14.57 -6.81 -0.28
N THR A 94 -15.68 -6.16 0.06
CA THR A 94 -15.79 -4.70 0.05
C THR A 94 -14.77 -4.05 0.99
N LYS A 95 -14.55 -4.61 2.20
CA LYS A 95 -13.51 -4.09 3.11
C LYS A 95 -12.09 -4.25 2.52
N HIS A 96 -11.77 -5.39 1.92
CA HIS A 96 -10.43 -5.64 1.37
C HIS A 96 -10.17 -4.77 0.15
N PHE A 97 -11.19 -4.55 -0.67
CA PHE A 97 -11.14 -3.61 -1.77
C PHE A 97 -10.85 -2.17 -1.30
N ASN A 98 -11.61 -1.67 -0.32
CA ASN A 98 -11.40 -0.30 0.21
C ASN A 98 -9.99 -0.13 0.80
N ILE A 99 -9.48 -1.15 1.49
CA ILE A 99 -8.09 -1.15 1.98
C ILE A 99 -7.10 -1.12 0.81
N LEU A 100 -7.31 -1.95 -0.22
CA LEU A 100 -6.43 -1.99 -1.39
C LEU A 100 -6.40 -0.63 -2.13
N GLU A 101 -7.57 -0.03 -2.33
CA GLU A 101 -7.72 1.28 -2.97
C GLU A 101 -6.93 2.35 -2.21
N GLU A 102 -7.07 2.39 -0.87
CA GLU A 102 -6.35 3.37 -0.07
C GLU A 102 -4.84 3.09 -0.04
N LEU A 103 -4.43 1.82 0.07
CA LEU A 103 -3.01 1.46 -0.03
C LEU A 103 -2.42 1.90 -1.36
N ARG A 104 -3.14 1.69 -2.47
CA ARG A 104 -2.68 2.10 -3.80
C ARG A 104 -2.49 3.61 -3.87
N LYS A 105 -3.47 4.37 -3.41
CA LYS A 105 -3.41 5.83 -3.35
C LYS A 105 -2.23 6.31 -2.51
N LEU A 106 -1.94 5.66 -1.39
CA LEU A 106 -0.77 6.00 -0.55
C LEU A 106 0.55 5.66 -1.21
N VAL A 107 0.63 4.53 -1.92
CA VAL A 107 1.81 4.16 -2.72
C VAL A 107 2.10 5.19 -3.79
N ASP A 108 1.10 5.57 -4.56
CA ASP A 108 1.26 6.52 -5.67
C ASP A 108 1.55 7.95 -5.14
N SER A 109 0.81 8.40 -4.11
CA SER A 109 0.97 9.77 -3.59
C SER A 109 2.27 10.03 -2.82
N ARG A 110 2.94 8.99 -2.33
CA ARG A 110 4.20 9.10 -1.57
C ARG A 110 5.41 8.58 -2.34
N ASN A 111 5.25 8.26 -3.62
CA ASN A 111 6.26 7.65 -4.48
C ASN A 111 6.93 6.41 -3.84
N LEU A 112 6.15 5.51 -3.25
CA LEU A 112 6.70 4.42 -2.43
C LEU A 112 7.44 3.34 -3.24
N TYR A 113 7.22 3.26 -4.55
CA TYR A 113 7.98 2.35 -5.41
C TYR A 113 9.45 2.76 -5.48
N ASP A 114 9.74 4.01 -5.84
CA ASP A 114 11.10 4.54 -5.93
C ASP A 114 11.80 4.54 -4.56
N VAL A 115 11.05 4.90 -3.51
CA VAL A 115 11.52 4.81 -2.11
C VAL A 115 11.92 3.38 -1.77
N SER A 116 11.02 2.41 -1.98
CA SER A 116 11.29 1.01 -1.66
C SER A 116 12.41 0.42 -2.50
N GLU A 117 12.57 0.83 -3.75
CA GLU A 117 13.68 0.37 -4.61
C GLU A 117 15.02 0.85 -4.05
N LEU A 118 15.11 2.14 -3.68
CA LEU A 118 16.34 2.68 -3.10
C LEU A 118 16.65 2.08 -1.72
N GLU A 119 15.65 1.86 -0.87
CA GLU A 119 15.84 1.17 0.42
C GLU A 119 16.48 -0.21 0.20
N GLN A 120 15.98 -0.98 -0.78
CA GLN A 120 16.51 -2.31 -1.10
C GLN A 120 17.95 -2.25 -1.67
N GLU A 121 18.23 -1.31 -2.58
CA GLU A 121 19.58 -1.14 -3.16
C GLU A 121 20.60 -0.75 -2.08
N ILE A 122 20.23 0.12 -1.12
CA ILE A 122 21.12 0.51 -0.02
C ILE A 122 21.41 -0.68 0.90
N VAL A 123 20.39 -1.45 1.26
CA VAL A 123 20.50 -2.51 2.27
C VAL A 123 21.12 -3.79 1.70
N CYS A 124 20.68 -4.20 0.50
CA CYS A 124 21.02 -5.48 -0.11
C CYS A 124 22.00 -5.37 -1.28
N GLY A 125 22.14 -4.18 -1.87
CA GLY A 125 23.00 -3.95 -3.03
C GLY A 125 24.50 -3.98 -2.71
N PRO A 126 25.34 -4.03 -3.75
CA PRO A 126 26.79 -3.96 -3.58
C PRO A 126 27.20 -2.63 -2.95
N ASP A 127 28.38 -2.60 -2.33
CA ASP A 127 28.88 -1.35 -1.76
C ASP A 127 29.17 -0.32 -2.87
N ALA A 128 28.34 0.73 -2.91
CA ALA A 128 28.47 1.83 -3.86
C ALA A 128 28.10 3.19 -3.21
N ILE A 129 28.77 3.56 -2.11
CA ILE A 129 28.43 4.76 -1.31
C ILE A 129 28.21 6.04 -2.13
N THR A 130 29.02 6.30 -3.15
CA THR A 130 28.88 7.51 -3.99
C THR A 130 27.62 7.46 -4.86
N LYS A 131 27.23 6.28 -5.34
CA LYS A 131 25.99 6.07 -6.10
C LYS A 131 24.80 6.23 -5.16
N HIS A 132 24.82 5.55 -4.02
CA HIS A 132 23.75 5.60 -3.02
C HIS A 132 23.53 7.02 -2.49
N TYR A 133 24.61 7.74 -2.17
CA TYR A 133 24.51 9.14 -1.73
C TYR A 133 23.77 10.03 -2.73
N LYS A 134 24.14 9.95 -4.01
CA LYS A 134 23.49 10.75 -5.07
C LYS A 134 22.02 10.37 -5.25
N ALA A 135 21.70 9.07 -5.14
CA ALA A 135 20.33 8.59 -5.23
C ALA A 135 19.48 9.09 -4.04
N VAL A 136 20.02 9.05 -2.82
CA VAL A 136 19.37 9.59 -1.62
C VAL A 136 19.14 11.10 -1.78
N GLU A 137 20.17 11.86 -2.13
CA GLU A 137 20.09 13.31 -2.36
C GLU A 137 19.03 13.67 -3.42
N SER A 138 18.99 12.91 -4.52
CA SER A 138 17.99 13.11 -5.57
C SER A 138 16.57 12.79 -5.10
N LEU A 139 16.38 11.75 -4.29
CA LEU A 139 15.07 11.29 -3.86
C LEU A 139 14.48 12.20 -2.77
N ILE A 140 15.28 12.62 -1.80
CA ILE A 140 14.83 13.54 -0.73
C ILE A 140 14.51 14.95 -1.25
N GLY A 141 15.08 15.32 -2.41
CA GLY A 141 14.77 16.57 -3.10
C GLY A 141 13.43 16.57 -3.84
N GLN A 142 12.75 15.42 -3.96
CA GLN A 142 11.45 15.32 -4.63
C GLN A 142 10.32 15.81 -3.71
N PRO A 143 9.42 16.68 -4.18
CA PRO A 143 8.32 17.21 -3.36
C PRO A 143 7.27 16.15 -2.97
N GLU A 144 7.20 15.03 -3.69
CA GLU A 144 6.29 13.91 -3.43
C GLU A 144 6.74 13.03 -2.25
N VAL A 145 8.03 13.04 -1.93
CA VAL A 145 8.59 12.23 -0.85
C VAL A 145 8.36 12.93 0.48
N ASN A 146 7.58 12.29 1.34
CA ASN A 146 7.28 12.86 2.65
C ASN A 146 8.54 12.84 3.56
N LYS A 147 8.53 13.67 4.61
CA LYS A 147 9.66 13.79 5.55
C LYS A 147 9.97 12.48 6.28
N LEU A 148 8.98 11.62 6.49
CA LEU A 148 9.16 10.35 7.20
C LEU A 148 9.93 9.35 6.33
N GLU A 149 9.58 9.23 5.05
CA GLU A 149 10.28 8.38 4.08
C GLU A 149 11.70 8.89 3.85
N ALA A 150 11.88 10.21 3.71
CA ALA A 150 13.21 10.82 3.62
C ALA A 150 14.07 10.49 4.86
N LEU A 151 13.50 10.62 6.07
CA LEU A 151 14.20 10.29 7.31
C LEU A 151 14.59 8.80 7.36
N ARG A 152 13.68 7.89 6.99
CA ARG A 152 13.95 6.44 6.96
C ARG A 152 15.12 6.11 6.04
N ILE A 153 15.13 6.65 4.82
CA ILE A 153 16.18 6.41 3.84
C ILE A 153 17.53 6.95 4.32
N VAL A 154 17.54 8.16 4.89
CA VAL A 154 18.78 8.75 5.44
C VAL A 154 19.32 7.90 6.60
N LEU A 155 18.45 7.38 7.47
CA LEU A 155 18.84 6.48 8.55
C LEU A 155 19.40 5.15 8.01
N LEU A 156 18.76 4.55 7.01
CA LEU A 156 19.26 3.33 6.37
C LEU A 156 20.63 3.55 5.73
N PHE A 157 20.81 4.68 5.02
CA PHE A 157 22.10 5.06 4.46
C PHE A 157 23.17 5.23 5.54
N ALA A 158 22.85 5.92 6.63
CA ALA A 158 23.77 6.15 7.74
C ALA A 158 24.18 4.84 8.45
N LEU A 159 23.23 3.92 8.62
CA LEU A 159 23.50 2.59 9.19
C LEU A 159 24.37 1.73 8.27
N ARG A 160 24.13 1.80 6.95
CA ARG A 160 24.91 1.01 5.97
C ARG A 160 26.36 1.50 5.83
N TYR A 161 26.57 2.80 5.98
CA TYR A 161 27.84 3.51 5.76
C TYR A 161 28.37 4.20 7.01
N GLU A 162 28.23 3.54 8.15
CA GLU A 162 28.66 4.06 9.44
C GLU A 162 30.12 4.56 9.38
N GLY A 163 30.35 5.79 9.86
CA GLY A 163 31.67 6.40 9.93
C GLY A 163 32.12 7.16 8.67
N ASP A 164 31.36 7.13 7.57
CA ASP A 164 31.70 7.92 6.38
C ASP A 164 31.26 9.39 6.50
N SER A 165 32.12 10.33 6.11
CA SER A 165 31.86 11.78 6.12
C SER A 165 30.59 12.21 5.35
N LYS A 166 30.17 11.45 4.33
CA LYS A 166 28.97 11.74 3.54
C LYS A 166 27.68 11.58 4.33
N THR A 167 27.68 10.75 5.38
CA THR A 167 26.53 10.62 6.29
C THR A 167 26.23 11.92 7.02
N VAL A 168 27.27 12.69 7.37
CA VAL A 168 27.14 13.98 8.07
C VAL A 168 26.57 15.06 7.14
N ASN A 169 26.88 15.00 5.85
CA ASN A 169 26.42 15.99 4.88
C ASN A 169 24.91 15.94 4.63
N LEU A 170 24.31 14.74 4.69
CA LEU A 170 22.85 14.55 4.57
C LEU A 170 22.06 15.16 5.73
N LYS A 171 22.70 15.44 6.88
CA LYS A 171 22.04 16.10 8.01
C LYS A 171 21.74 17.58 7.75
N ASN A 172 22.47 18.21 6.83
CA ASN A 172 22.44 19.65 6.59
C ASN A 172 21.57 20.05 5.39
N GLN A 173 20.91 19.08 4.73
CA GLN A 173 19.95 19.29 3.66
C GLN A 173 18.52 19.19 4.21
#